data_AF-A0A919W921-F1
#
_entry.id   AF-A0A919W921-F1
#
_cell.length_a   1.000
_cell.length_b   1.000
_cell.length_c   1.000
_cell.angle_alpha   90.00
_cell.angle_beta   90.00
_cell.angle_gamma   90.00
#
_symmetry.space_group_name_H-M   'P 1'
#
loop_
_entity.id
_entity.type
_entity.pdbx_description
1 polymer ?
#
loop_
_entity_poly.entity_id
_entity_poly.type
_entity_poly.pdbx_seq_one_letter_code
_entity_poly.pdbx_strand_id
1 'polypeptide(L)'
;MPGGYIPRMRLADSFRSERFGAVRIHELQRVIELDSGLSAAAGSRIVPADALRAVESQMVIVVPCMNETRSVIEGVLSGIPHDCLIVLVSNSDRAPVDRYESEAQTVEQFCRLAGRSAITVHQRDPGVAGAFKAAGMPELIDDDGLVRAGKGEAMLIGMALAATTGRRYIGYVDADNYVPGSVHEYCKVYAAGLYLAESPYSMVRISWHSKPKLRDNRLFFSRKGRSSQITNEWLNRFLAEYSGFGTEVIATGNAGEHAMTLDLGLKLRLAGGFAVEPYEYMDLFEQFGGVLESTNADVMANSVPVLQIETRNPHFHDNKGEEHVQGMRMQALNVLYHSPVTLPAVKQAILEFMIEQGALGPGQEPPRERTYPPVGTLDLDLLYDALDAEALSFRQPDGLASTGLKPAPPIDRAAIPRRAA
;
A
#
# COMPACT_ATOMS: atom_id res chain seq x y z
N MET A 1 -27.69 3.60 29.76
CA MET A 1 -26.29 3.13 29.65
C MET A 1 -25.39 4.36 29.69
N PRO A 2 -24.49 4.51 30.67
CA PRO A 2 -23.52 5.60 30.67
C PRO A 2 -22.64 5.44 29.43
N GLY A 3 -22.40 6.53 28.69
CA GLY A 3 -21.69 6.54 27.41
C GLY A 3 -20.37 5.78 27.51
N GLY A 4 -20.28 4.68 26.76
CA GLY A 4 -19.08 3.86 26.69
C GLY A 4 -17.88 4.71 26.26
N TYR A 5 -16.70 4.32 26.72
CA TYR A 5 -15.44 4.90 26.28
C TYR A 5 -15.33 4.81 24.75
N ILE A 6 -15.17 5.96 24.09
CA ILE A 6 -15.03 6.06 22.63
C ILE A 6 -13.59 6.54 22.37
N PRO A 7 -12.67 5.65 21.94
CA PRO A 7 -11.29 5.99 21.64
C PRO A 7 -11.19 7.14 20.64
N ARG A 8 -10.20 8.01 20.75
CA ARG A 8 -9.99 9.07 19.74
C ARG A 8 -8.53 9.15 19.35
N MET A 9 -8.21 9.30 18.08
CA MET A 9 -6.81 9.43 17.68
C MET A 9 -6.44 10.91 17.56
N ARG A 10 -5.31 11.32 18.14
CA ARG A 10 -4.82 12.70 18.06
C ARG A 10 -3.61 12.78 17.14
N LEU A 11 -3.71 13.60 16.09
CA LEU A 11 -2.61 13.90 15.17
C LEU A 11 -2.15 15.36 15.35
N ALA A 12 -0.87 15.59 15.13
CA ALA A 12 -0.34 16.94 14.96
C ALA A 12 -0.93 17.58 13.70
N ASP A 13 -1.16 18.89 13.73
CA ASP A 13 -1.55 19.64 12.54
C ASP A 13 -0.45 19.58 11.47
N SER A 14 -0.87 19.52 10.19
CA SER A 14 0.00 19.80 9.06
C SER A 14 -0.13 21.28 8.72
N PHE A 15 0.93 22.06 8.94
CA PHE A 15 0.90 23.51 8.73
C PHE A 15 1.33 23.91 7.32
N ARG A 16 1.97 23.02 6.57
CA ARG A 16 2.44 23.29 5.20
C ARG A 16 2.20 22.09 4.30
N SER A 17 2.03 22.39 3.03
CA SER A 17 1.92 21.41 1.96
C SER A 17 2.58 21.94 0.71
N GLU A 18 3.26 21.08 -0.03
CA GLU A 18 3.66 21.37 -1.41
C GLU A 18 2.52 21.03 -2.36
N ARG A 19 2.41 21.81 -3.44
CA ARG A 19 1.42 21.56 -4.49
C ARG A 19 2.12 21.32 -5.82
N PHE A 20 1.77 20.22 -6.47
CA PHE A 20 2.20 19.89 -7.82
C PHE A 20 0.96 19.55 -8.64
N GLY A 21 0.44 20.52 -9.40
CA GLY A 21 -0.86 20.41 -10.07
C GLY A 21 -2.02 20.21 -9.10
N ALA A 22 -2.77 19.12 -9.27
CA ALA A 22 -3.84 18.71 -8.35
C ALA A 22 -3.31 17.96 -7.11
N VAL A 23 -2.06 17.48 -7.14
CA VAL A 23 -1.44 16.75 -6.03
C VAL A 23 -1.05 17.72 -4.92
N ARG A 24 -1.51 17.44 -3.69
CA ARG A 24 -1.16 18.21 -2.49
C ARG A 24 -0.43 17.30 -1.51
N ILE A 25 0.85 17.53 -1.31
CA ILE A 25 1.70 16.72 -0.44
C ILE A 25 1.80 17.42 0.91
N HIS A 26 1.22 16.82 1.94
CA HIS A 26 1.26 17.37 3.29
C HIS A 26 2.59 17.05 3.96
N GLU A 27 3.12 18.01 4.73
CA GLU A 27 4.25 17.72 5.62
C GLU A 27 3.93 16.58 6.60
N LEU A 28 4.99 15.93 7.08
CA LEU A 28 4.89 14.83 8.02
C LEU A 28 4.16 15.23 9.31
N GLN A 29 2.99 14.63 9.54
CA GLN A 29 2.21 14.78 10.76
C GLN A 29 2.57 13.67 11.73
N ARG A 30 2.66 13.97 13.02
CA ARG A 30 2.91 12.94 14.03
C ARG A 30 1.63 12.48 14.67
N VAL A 31 1.50 11.18 14.89
CA VAL A 31 0.58 10.68 15.90
C VAL A 31 1.00 11.24 17.25
N ILE A 32 0.15 12.02 17.90
CA ILE A 32 0.41 12.54 19.25
C ILE A 32 -0.01 11.48 20.28
N GLU A 33 -1.21 10.94 20.12
CA GLU A 33 -1.84 10.03 21.07
C GLU A 33 -2.71 9.01 20.30
N LEU A 34 -2.54 7.73 20.61
CA LEU A 34 -3.31 6.64 19.98
C LEU A 34 -4.76 6.65 20.45
N ASP A 35 -4.97 7.03 21.72
CA ASP A 35 -6.28 7.19 22.33
C ASP A 35 -6.31 8.41 23.26
N SER A 36 -6.89 9.51 22.79
CA SER A 36 -7.01 10.78 23.49
C SER A 36 -8.23 10.90 24.38
N GLY A 37 -8.96 9.81 24.61
CA GLY A 37 -10.15 9.79 25.44
C GLY A 37 -11.22 10.80 25.01
N LEU A 38 -12.00 11.27 25.98
CA LEU A 38 -13.24 12.03 25.72
C LEU A 38 -13.07 13.55 25.64
N SER A 39 -11.91 14.11 26.03
CA SER A 39 -11.72 15.56 26.15
C SER A 39 -11.28 16.21 24.83
N ALA A 40 -12.05 17.19 24.36
CA ALA A 40 -11.67 18.04 23.24
C ALA A 40 -10.78 19.19 23.76
N ALA A 41 -9.46 18.98 23.75
CA ALA A 41 -8.51 20.06 24.00
C ALA A 41 -8.11 20.75 22.68
N ALA A 42 -7.92 22.07 22.72
CA ALA A 42 -7.49 22.88 21.57
C ALA A 42 -6.05 22.57 21.13
N GLY A 43 -5.76 22.67 19.81
CA GLY A 43 -4.39 22.65 19.26
C GLY A 43 -3.91 21.33 18.61
N SER A 44 -4.80 20.48 18.12
CA SER A 44 -4.46 19.25 17.38
C SER A 44 -5.68 18.68 16.65
N ARG A 45 -5.50 17.90 15.56
CA ARG A 45 -6.61 17.17 14.91
C ARG A 45 -6.98 15.93 15.70
N ILE A 46 -8.17 15.92 16.28
CA ILE A 46 -8.74 14.77 16.98
C ILE A 46 -9.70 14.06 16.01
N VAL A 47 -9.45 12.79 15.73
CA VAL A 47 -10.35 11.94 14.94
C VAL A 47 -11.19 11.07 15.88
N PRO A 48 -12.52 11.22 15.87
CA PRO A 48 -13.43 10.41 16.68
C PRO A 48 -13.42 8.91 16.31
N ALA A 49 -13.63 7.99 17.27
CA ALA A 49 -13.66 6.54 16.94
C ALA A 49 -14.78 6.13 15.99
N ASP A 50 -15.93 6.79 16.01
CA ASP A 50 -17.01 6.52 15.06
C ASP A 50 -16.57 6.87 13.63
N ALA A 51 -15.83 7.96 13.45
CA ALA A 51 -15.20 8.29 12.17
C ALA A 51 -14.15 7.25 11.75
N LEU A 52 -13.29 6.80 12.68
CA LEU A 52 -12.31 5.73 12.40
C LEU A 52 -13.01 4.43 11.96
N ARG A 53 -14.02 4.00 12.71
CA ARG A 53 -14.79 2.77 12.42
C ARG A 53 -15.56 2.88 11.09
N ALA A 54 -16.10 4.06 10.77
CA ALA A 54 -16.78 4.30 9.51
C ALA A 54 -15.85 4.11 8.30
N VAL A 55 -14.57 4.49 8.43
CA VAL A 55 -13.55 4.20 7.41
C VAL A 55 -13.16 2.73 7.43
N GLU A 56 -12.88 2.15 8.60
CA GLU A 56 -12.47 0.75 8.77
C GLU A 56 -13.47 -0.26 8.19
N SER A 57 -14.77 -0.07 8.43
CA SER A 57 -15.83 -0.92 7.88
C SER A 57 -15.92 -0.90 6.35
N GLN A 58 -15.26 0.06 5.71
CA GLN A 58 -15.19 0.25 4.26
C GLN A 58 -13.76 0.07 3.74
N MET A 59 -12.86 -0.49 4.55
CA MET A 59 -11.44 -0.64 4.23
C MET A 59 -11.08 -2.11 4.03
N VAL A 60 -10.32 -2.36 2.96
CA VAL A 60 -9.63 -3.62 2.71
C VAL A 60 -8.17 -3.44 3.13
N ILE A 61 -7.66 -4.37 3.94
CA ILE A 61 -6.24 -4.46 4.25
C ILE A 61 -5.64 -5.62 3.46
N VAL A 62 -4.80 -5.27 2.49
CA VAL A 62 -4.03 -6.21 1.69
C VAL A 62 -2.74 -6.54 2.43
N VAL A 63 -2.47 -7.83 2.60
CA VAL A 63 -1.28 -8.37 3.25
C VAL A 63 -0.49 -9.16 2.20
N PRO A 64 0.45 -8.54 1.48
CA PRO A 64 1.37 -9.27 0.61
C PRO A 64 2.29 -10.13 1.48
N CYS A 65 2.36 -11.42 1.16
CA CYS A 65 3.08 -12.42 1.96
C CYS A 65 4.03 -13.23 1.08
N MET A 66 5.23 -13.50 1.55
CA MET A 66 6.18 -14.38 0.88
C MET A 66 7.05 -15.11 1.90
N ASN A 67 6.75 -16.38 2.11
CA ASN A 67 7.49 -17.31 2.96
C ASN A 67 7.60 -16.88 4.44
N GLU A 68 6.57 -16.20 4.95
CA GLU A 68 6.53 -15.76 6.33
C GLU A 68 6.13 -16.89 7.28
N THR A 69 6.57 -16.80 8.54
CA THR A 69 6.19 -17.80 9.54
C THR A 69 4.73 -17.65 9.97
N ARG A 70 4.08 -18.77 10.29
CA ARG A 70 2.71 -18.79 10.83
C ARG A 70 2.49 -17.80 11.98
N SER A 71 3.42 -17.74 12.94
CA SER A 71 3.30 -16.85 14.11
C SER A 71 3.33 -15.38 13.74
N VAL A 72 4.12 -15.00 12.74
CA VAL A 72 4.18 -13.60 12.27
C VAL A 72 2.89 -13.25 11.56
N ILE A 73 2.40 -14.13 10.67
CA ILE A 73 1.11 -13.94 9.98
C ILE A 73 -0.03 -13.80 10.99
N GLU A 74 -0.13 -14.71 11.96
CA GLU A 74 -1.14 -14.63 13.03
C GLU A 74 -1.04 -13.31 13.82
N GLY A 75 0.19 -12.86 14.10
CA GLY A 75 0.47 -11.57 14.69
C GLY A 75 -0.11 -10.41 13.87
N VAL A 76 0.19 -10.35 12.58
CA VAL A 76 -0.35 -9.33 11.67
C VAL A 76 -1.87 -9.38 11.62
N LEU A 77 -2.47 -10.55 11.42
CA LEU A 77 -3.93 -10.75 11.38
C LEU A 77 -4.62 -10.24 12.67
N SER A 78 -4.00 -10.49 13.82
CA SER A 78 -4.51 -10.05 15.13
C SER A 78 -4.45 -8.54 15.33
N GLY A 79 -3.55 -7.84 14.62
CA GLY A 79 -3.41 -6.39 14.67
C GLY A 79 -4.44 -5.64 13.82
N ILE A 80 -4.91 -6.24 12.72
CA ILE A 80 -5.85 -5.61 11.79
C ILE A 80 -7.22 -5.39 12.49
N PRO A 81 -7.75 -4.15 12.56
CA PRO A 81 -9.05 -3.86 13.16
C PRO A 81 -10.17 -4.75 12.61
N HIS A 82 -11.09 -5.16 13.48
CA HIS A 82 -12.10 -6.19 13.17
C HIS A 82 -12.93 -5.89 11.92
N ASP A 83 -13.38 -4.64 11.78
CA ASP A 83 -14.29 -4.22 10.71
C ASP A 83 -13.61 -4.12 9.32
N CYS A 84 -12.28 -4.15 9.27
CA CYS A 84 -11.55 -4.22 8.00
C CYS A 84 -11.65 -5.61 7.39
N LEU A 85 -11.80 -5.68 6.06
CA LEU A 85 -11.65 -6.95 5.33
C LEU A 85 -10.18 -7.26 5.12
N ILE A 86 -9.79 -8.51 5.31
CA ILE A 86 -8.42 -8.99 5.09
C ILE A 86 -8.32 -9.61 3.70
N VAL A 87 -7.30 -9.23 2.93
CA VAL A 87 -6.93 -9.88 1.67
C VAL A 87 -5.47 -10.30 1.76
N LEU A 88 -5.18 -11.60 1.82
CA LEU A 88 -3.81 -12.12 1.81
C LEU A 88 -3.44 -12.55 0.39
N VAL A 89 -2.41 -11.92 -0.18
CA VAL A 89 -1.85 -12.29 -1.49
C VAL A 89 -0.48 -12.91 -1.26
N SER A 90 -0.39 -14.22 -1.46
CA SER A 90 0.83 -14.99 -1.19
C SER A 90 1.63 -15.22 -2.46
N ASN A 91 2.95 -15.05 -2.38
CA ASN A 91 3.91 -15.51 -3.37
C ASN A 91 4.87 -16.55 -2.78
N SER A 92 4.39 -17.31 -1.79
CA SER A 92 5.18 -18.28 -1.04
C SER A 92 5.40 -19.58 -1.80
N ASP A 93 6.45 -20.31 -1.43
CA ASP A 93 6.82 -21.53 -2.12
C ASP A 93 5.70 -22.58 -2.04
N ARG A 94 5.46 -23.28 -3.15
CA ARG A 94 4.51 -24.41 -3.22
C ARG A 94 5.21 -25.77 -3.09
N ALA A 95 6.54 -25.80 -3.19
CA ALA A 95 7.36 -27.01 -3.09
C ALA A 95 8.74 -26.68 -2.48
N PRO A 96 9.39 -27.63 -1.77
CA PRO A 96 8.92 -28.99 -1.47
C PRO A 96 7.81 -29.03 -0.41
N VAL A 97 7.60 -27.93 0.33
CA VAL A 97 6.51 -27.76 1.28
C VAL A 97 5.59 -26.68 0.73
N ASP A 98 4.29 -26.93 0.73
CA ASP A 98 3.29 -25.93 0.34
C ASP A 98 3.09 -24.92 1.47
N ARG A 99 3.87 -23.83 1.40
CA ARG A 99 3.80 -22.74 2.40
C ARG A 99 2.52 -21.95 2.23
N TYR A 100 2.08 -21.69 1.00
CA TYR A 100 0.79 -21.04 0.74
C TYR A 100 -0.37 -21.78 1.41
N GLU A 101 -0.43 -23.11 1.32
CA GLU A 101 -1.45 -23.89 2.00
C GLU A 101 -1.45 -23.64 3.52
N SER A 102 -0.26 -23.60 4.12
CA SER A 102 -0.10 -23.34 5.56
C SER A 102 -0.57 -21.92 5.94
N GLU A 103 -0.32 -20.94 5.09
CA GLU A 103 -0.75 -19.54 5.25
C GLU A 103 -2.28 -19.42 5.13
N ALA A 104 -2.86 -20.02 4.09
CA ALA A 104 -4.30 -20.04 3.86
C ALA A 104 -5.05 -20.71 5.03
N GLN A 105 -4.56 -21.85 5.53
CA GLN A 105 -5.11 -22.50 6.72
C GLN A 105 -5.00 -21.65 7.98
N THR A 106 -3.92 -20.87 8.12
CA THR A 106 -3.74 -19.93 9.24
C THR A 106 -4.81 -18.83 9.19
N VAL A 107 -5.06 -18.26 8.01
CA VAL A 107 -6.14 -17.27 7.81
C VAL A 107 -7.51 -17.90 8.09
N GLU A 108 -7.80 -19.09 7.57
CA GLU A 108 -9.06 -19.80 7.80
C GLU A 108 -9.31 -20.07 9.29
N GLN A 109 -8.28 -20.51 10.02
CA GLN A 109 -8.37 -20.73 11.46
C GLN A 109 -8.63 -19.41 12.20
N PHE A 110 -7.91 -18.35 11.86
CA PHE A 110 -8.10 -17.02 12.45
C PHE A 110 -9.53 -16.51 12.20
N CYS A 111 -10.01 -16.57 10.96
CA CYS A 111 -11.36 -16.16 10.58
C CYS A 111 -12.44 -16.86 11.40
N ARG A 112 -12.33 -18.19 11.55
CA ARG A 112 -13.24 -18.99 12.38
C ARG A 112 -13.23 -18.59 13.85
N LEU A 113 -12.05 -18.35 14.44
CA LEU A 113 -11.93 -17.96 15.84
C LEU A 113 -12.41 -16.53 16.10
N ALA A 114 -12.14 -15.62 15.16
CA ALA A 114 -12.44 -14.20 15.28
C ALA A 114 -13.84 -13.84 14.77
N GLY A 115 -14.55 -14.75 14.11
CA GLY A 115 -15.84 -14.48 13.45
C GLY A 115 -15.71 -13.48 12.30
N ARG A 116 -14.63 -13.56 11.51
CA ARG A 116 -14.29 -12.62 10.43
C ARG A 116 -14.28 -13.28 9.07
N SER A 117 -14.48 -12.50 8.02
CA SER A 117 -14.26 -12.93 6.63
C SER A 117 -12.92 -12.44 6.11
N ALA A 118 -12.32 -13.19 5.19
CA ALA A 118 -11.09 -12.83 4.49
C ALA A 118 -11.11 -13.35 3.06
N ILE A 119 -10.13 -12.93 2.26
CA ILE A 119 -9.82 -13.50 0.95
C ILE A 119 -8.35 -13.93 0.98
N THR A 120 -8.05 -15.10 0.44
CA THR A 120 -6.66 -15.51 0.19
C THR A 120 -6.49 -15.94 -1.25
N VAL A 121 -5.31 -15.68 -1.82
CA VAL A 121 -4.96 -16.09 -3.18
C VAL A 121 -3.45 -16.25 -3.32
N HIS A 122 -3.02 -17.15 -4.21
CA HIS A 122 -1.62 -17.32 -4.56
C HIS A 122 -1.30 -16.59 -5.88
N GLN A 123 -0.32 -15.71 -5.85
CA GLN A 123 0.11 -14.88 -6.98
C GLN A 123 0.43 -15.71 -8.22
N ARG A 124 1.20 -16.80 -8.08
CA ARG A 124 1.63 -17.66 -9.20
C ARG A 124 0.61 -18.74 -9.59
N ASP A 125 -0.64 -18.65 -9.15
CA ASP A 125 -1.67 -19.60 -9.56
C ASP A 125 -2.01 -19.43 -11.06
N PRO A 126 -1.98 -20.51 -11.88
CA PRO A 126 -2.37 -20.43 -13.29
C PRO A 126 -3.78 -19.88 -13.52
N GLY A 127 -4.73 -20.16 -12.63
CA GLY A 127 -6.09 -19.63 -12.72
C GLY A 127 -6.15 -18.13 -12.46
N VAL A 128 -5.30 -17.61 -11.56
CA VAL A 128 -5.14 -16.15 -11.37
C VAL A 128 -4.56 -15.51 -12.63
N ALA A 129 -3.53 -16.12 -13.22
CA ALA A 129 -2.96 -15.64 -14.48
C ALA A 129 -4.01 -15.63 -15.61
N GLY A 130 -4.79 -16.70 -15.72
CA GLY A 130 -5.91 -16.80 -16.66
C GLY A 130 -6.96 -15.71 -16.45
N ALA A 131 -7.33 -15.46 -15.19
CA ALA A 131 -8.34 -14.46 -14.83
C ALA A 131 -7.90 -13.02 -15.16
N PHE A 132 -6.66 -12.63 -14.80
CA PHE A 132 -6.14 -11.31 -15.14
C PHE A 132 -5.99 -11.11 -16.65
N LYS A 133 -5.54 -12.15 -17.37
CA LYS A 133 -5.46 -12.12 -18.82
C LYS A 133 -6.85 -11.94 -19.46
N ALA A 134 -7.86 -12.68 -18.99
CA ALA A 134 -9.23 -12.58 -19.48
C ALA A 134 -9.85 -11.21 -19.17
N ALA A 135 -9.58 -10.66 -17.99
CA ALA A 135 -10.06 -9.35 -17.55
C ALA A 135 -9.37 -8.16 -18.23
N GLY A 136 -8.34 -8.39 -19.06
CA GLY A 136 -7.74 -7.38 -19.91
C GLY A 136 -6.35 -6.89 -19.50
N MET A 137 -5.60 -7.62 -18.67
CA MET A 137 -4.23 -7.27 -18.25
C MET A 137 -3.21 -8.38 -18.55
N PRO A 138 -2.96 -8.70 -19.85
CA PRO A 138 -2.00 -9.74 -20.23
C PRO A 138 -0.54 -9.40 -19.87
N GLU A 139 -0.18 -8.14 -19.71
CA GLU A 139 1.18 -7.67 -19.39
C GLU A 139 1.66 -8.06 -17.99
N LEU A 140 0.73 -8.41 -17.09
CA LEU A 140 1.01 -8.97 -15.77
C LEU A 140 1.59 -10.40 -15.84
N ILE A 141 1.41 -11.05 -16.99
CA ILE A 141 1.79 -12.45 -17.20
C ILE A 141 3.22 -12.53 -17.73
N ASP A 142 3.98 -13.50 -17.22
CA ASP A 142 5.34 -13.79 -17.64
C ASP A 142 5.44 -14.84 -18.74
N ASP A 143 6.68 -15.18 -19.08
CA ASP A 143 6.97 -16.09 -20.19
C ASP A 143 6.60 -17.55 -19.85
N ASP A 144 6.41 -17.87 -18.56
CA ASP A 144 5.88 -19.16 -18.09
C ASP A 144 4.35 -19.21 -18.14
N GLY A 145 3.69 -18.11 -18.52
CA GLY A 145 2.23 -18.01 -18.54
C GLY A 145 1.61 -17.78 -17.16
N LEU A 146 2.41 -17.37 -16.17
CA LEU A 146 1.97 -17.11 -14.79
C LEU A 146 2.08 -15.62 -14.46
N VAL A 147 1.43 -15.14 -13.39
CA VAL A 147 1.67 -13.76 -12.94
C VAL A 147 3.13 -13.59 -12.53
N ARG A 148 3.74 -12.48 -12.95
CA ARG A 148 5.11 -12.12 -12.56
C ARG A 148 5.26 -12.07 -11.04
N ALA A 149 6.41 -12.51 -10.52
CA ALA A 149 6.72 -12.44 -9.10
C ALA A 149 7.15 -11.03 -8.68
N GLY A 150 6.61 -10.53 -7.56
CA GLY A 150 6.99 -9.24 -6.99
C GLY A 150 5.91 -8.62 -6.09
N LYS A 151 6.34 -7.71 -5.21
CA LYS A 151 5.47 -7.01 -4.25
C LYS A 151 4.44 -6.13 -4.97
N GLY A 152 4.86 -5.34 -5.96
CA GLY A 152 3.96 -4.51 -6.76
C GLY A 152 2.86 -5.31 -7.45
N GLU A 153 3.18 -6.50 -7.98
CA GLU A 153 2.23 -7.43 -8.57
C GLU A 153 1.25 -8.01 -7.52
N ALA A 154 1.74 -8.36 -6.33
CA ALA A 154 0.88 -8.79 -5.21
C ALA A 154 -0.09 -7.68 -4.78
N MET A 155 0.40 -6.43 -4.70
CA MET A 155 -0.41 -5.26 -4.38
C MET A 155 -1.48 -5.01 -5.46
N LEU A 156 -1.12 -5.14 -6.74
CA LEU A 156 -2.05 -5.01 -7.86
C LEU A 156 -3.17 -6.05 -7.77
N ILE A 157 -2.83 -7.32 -7.49
CA ILE A 157 -3.82 -8.38 -7.27
C ILE A 157 -4.73 -8.02 -6.09
N GLY A 158 -4.16 -7.59 -4.97
CA GLY A 158 -4.90 -7.17 -3.79
C GLY A 158 -5.85 -6.01 -4.05
N MET A 159 -5.43 -5.03 -4.87
CA MET A 159 -6.27 -3.91 -5.28
C MET A 159 -7.43 -4.34 -6.17
N ALA A 160 -7.19 -5.22 -7.14
CA ALA A 160 -8.24 -5.77 -7.99
C ALA A 160 -9.27 -6.55 -7.16
N LEU A 161 -8.83 -7.38 -6.22
CA LEU A 161 -9.71 -8.08 -5.28
C LEU A 161 -10.48 -7.09 -4.40
N ALA A 162 -9.83 -6.06 -3.85
CA ALA A 162 -10.50 -5.03 -3.06
C ALA A 162 -11.63 -4.34 -3.85
N ALA A 163 -11.39 -4.06 -5.14
CA ALA A 163 -12.36 -3.43 -6.03
C ALA A 163 -13.60 -4.30 -6.27
N THR A 164 -13.49 -5.64 -6.21
CA THR A 164 -14.66 -6.54 -6.31
C THR A 164 -15.55 -6.53 -5.07
N THR A 165 -15.11 -5.93 -3.96
CA THR A 165 -15.84 -6.02 -2.68
C THR A 165 -16.82 -4.88 -2.43
N GLY A 166 -16.85 -3.86 -3.30
CA GLY A 166 -17.68 -2.65 -3.12
C GLY A 166 -17.24 -1.72 -1.98
N ARG A 167 -16.08 -2.00 -1.35
CA ARG A 167 -15.47 -1.14 -0.32
C ARG A 167 -14.84 0.10 -0.94
N ARG A 168 -14.57 1.11 -0.12
CA ARG A 168 -14.11 2.45 -0.57
C ARG A 168 -12.62 2.69 -0.38
N TYR A 169 -11.97 1.93 0.49
CA TYR A 169 -10.59 2.18 0.88
C TYR A 169 -9.76 0.89 0.80
N ILE A 170 -8.48 1.06 0.49
CA ILE A 170 -7.49 0.01 0.49
C ILE A 170 -6.27 0.47 1.29
N GLY A 171 -5.75 -0.39 2.16
CA GLY A 171 -4.48 -0.22 2.85
C GLY A 171 -3.60 -1.46 2.69
N TYR A 172 -2.29 -1.27 2.81
CA TYR A 172 -1.29 -2.33 2.68
C TYR A 172 -0.51 -2.48 3.97
N VAL A 173 -0.36 -3.71 4.45
CA VAL A 173 0.45 -4.03 5.63
C VAL A 173 1.39 -5.17 5.26
N ASP A 174 2.70 -4.98 5.44
CA ASP A 174 3.66 -6.04 5.16
C ASP A 174 3.46 -7.21 6.15
N ALA A 175 3.53 -8.44 5.63
CA ALA A 175 3.30 -9.65 6.40
C ALA A 175 4.44 -9.96 7.39
N ASP A 176 5.60 -9.29 7.30
CA ASP A 176 6.81 -9.55 8.10
C ASP A 176 6.89 -8.70 9.39
N ASN A 177 5.76 -8.16 9.86
CA ASN A 177 5.72 -7.30 11.04
C ASN A 177 5.62 -8.09 12.35
N TYR A 178 6.60 -7.93 13.23
CA TYR A 178 6.66 -8.62 14.52
C TYR A 178 5.77 -8.02 15.61
N VAL A 179 5.15 -6.86 15.38
CA VAL A 179 4.46 -6.08 16.40
C VAL A 179 3.00 -5.86 16.01
N PRO A 180 2.05 -6.70 16.48
CA PRO A 180 0.63 -6.55 16.17
C PRO A 180 0.05 -5.18 16.54
N GLY A 181 0.55 -4.57 17.61
CA GLY A 181 0.18 -3.21 18.01
C GLY A 181 0.58 -2.14 16.99
N SER A 182 1.68 -2.34 16.27
CA SER A 182 2.07 -1.47 15.14
C SER A 182 1.08 -1.61 14.00
N VAL A 183 0.72 -2.84 13.61
CA VAL A 183 -0.29 -3.10 12.57
C VAL A 183 -1.63 -2.46 12.92
N HIS A 184 -2.04 -2.55 14.18
CA HIS A 184 -3.24 -1.90 14.67
C HIS A 184 -3.17 -0.38 14.51
N GLU A 185 -2.06 0.23 14.93
CA GLU A 185 -1.83 1.66 14.73
C GLU A 185 -1.86 2.05 13.25
N TYR A 186 -1.24 1.26 12.36
CA TYR A 186 -1.17 1.59 10.93
C TYR A 186 -2.57 1.70 10.33
N CYS A 187 -3.43 0.73 10.63
CA CYS A 187 -4.82 0.75 10.16
C CYS A 187 -5.59 1.96 10.72
N LYS A 188 -5.36 2.33 11.99
CA LYS A 188 -5.96 3.52 12.60
C LYS A 188 -5.44 4.82 11.95
N VAL A 189 -4.16 4.86 11.62
CA VAL A 189 -3.52 5.98 10.89
C VAL A 189 -4.12 6.12 9.50
N TYR A 190 -4.35 5.02 8.77
CA TYR A 190 -5.04 5.07 7.48
C TYR A 190 -6.43 5.66 7.63
N ALA A 191 -7.22 5.12 8.56
CA ALA A 191 -8.58 5.59 8.82
C ALA A 191 -8.60 7.09 9.18
N ALA A 192 -7.70 7.53 10.06
CA ALA A 192 -7.58 8.93 10.45
C ALA A 192 -7.19 9.83 9.29
N GLY A 193 -6.19 9.44 8.49
CA GLY A 193 -5.71 10.23 7.37
C GLY A 193 -6.76 10.33 6.25
N LEU A 194 -7.41 9.22 5.89
CA LEU A 194 -8.45 9.19 4.86
C LEU A 194 -9.69 10.00 5.26
N TYR A 195 -10.06 9.96 6.55
CA TYR A 195 -11.11 10.82 7.08
C TYR A 195 -10.76 12.31 6.98
N LEU A 196 -9.53 12.68 7.36
CA LEU A 196 -9.06 14.07 7.37
C LEU A 196 -8.73 14.63 5.98
N ALA A 197 -8.58 13.79 4.97
CA ALA A 197 -8.23 14.22 3.63
C ALA A 197 -9.37 14.95 2.91
N GLU A 198 -10.64 14.68 3.29
CA GLU A 198 -11.84 15.32 2.74
C GLU A 198 -11.87 15.37 1.19
N SER A 199 -11.35 14.32 0.54
CA SER A 199 -11.30 14.20 -0.92
C SER A 199 -11.68 12.78 -1.36
N PRO A 200 -12.42 12.61 -2.48
CA PRO A 200 -12.65 11.29 -3.07
C PRO A 200 -11.36 10.64 -3.57
N TYR A 201 -10.30 11.42 -3.78
CA TYR A 201 -9.00 10.95 -4.21
C TYR A 201 -7.96 11.32 -3.16
N SER A 202 -7.58 10.36 -2.31
CA SER A 202 -6.59 10.62 -1.26
C SER A 202 -5.69 9.41 -0.99
N MET A 203 -4.50 9.70 -0.49
CA MET A 203 -3.49 8.72 -0.12
C MET A 203 -2.93 9.07 1.27
N VAL A 204 -2.72 8.04 2.09
CA VAL A 204 -2.09 8.13 3.41
C VAL A 204 -0.86 7.23 3.39
N ARG A 205 0.31 7.79 3.72
CA ARG A 205 1.59 7.06 3.71
C ARG A 205 2.20 7.12 5.10
N ILE A 206 2.62 5.97 5.62
CA ILE A 206 3.22 5.89 6.94
C ILE A 206 4.72 6.18 6.86
N SER A 207 5.17 7.05 7.75
CA SER A 207 6.56 7.10 8.19
C SER A 207 6.62 6.46 9.57
N TRP A 208 7.68 5.71 9.85
CA TRP A 208 7.81 5.04 11.13
C TRP A 208 8.69 5.87 12.07
N HIS A 209 8.32 5.98 13.34
CA HIS A 209 9.14 6.69 14.33
C HIS A 209 10.56 6.14 14.44
N SER A 210 10.65 4.82 14.33
CA SER A 210 11.92 4.10 14.32
C SER A 210 11.79 2.77 13.61
N LYS A 211 12.92 2.31 13.08
CA LYS A 211 13.13 0.95 12.57
C LYS A 211 14.17 0.26 13.46
N PRO A 212 13.74 -0.51 14.49
CA PRO A 212 14.64 -1.20 15.38
C PRO A 212 15.43 -2.27 14.63
N LYS A 213 16.71 -2.42 14.96
CA LYS A 213 17.57 -3.51 14.48
C LYS A 213 18.37 -4.09 15.64
N LEU A 214 18.60 -5.39 15.61
CA LEU A 214 19.52 -6.03 16.56
C LEU A 214 20.96 -5.72 16.14
N ARG A 215 21.72 -5.04 17.00
CA ARG A 215 23.14 -4.73 16.81
C ARG A 215 23.88 -4.99 18.11
N ASP A 216 24.91 -5.83 18.06
CA ASP A 216 25.73 -6.17 19.23
C ASP A 216 24.89 -6.61 20.45
N ASN A 217 23.90 -7.49 20.22
CA ASN A 217 22.90 -7.96 21.20
C ASN A 217 22.06 -6.86 21.88
N ARG A 218 21.96 -5.66 21.28
CA ARG A 218 21.12 -4.55 21.74
C ARG A 218 20.16 -4.13 20.63
N LEU A 219 18.96 -3.69 21.02
CA LEU A 219 18.02 -3.07 20.08
C LEU A 219 18.47 -1.64 19.79
N PHE A 220 18.77 -1.35 18.53
CA PHE A 220 19.10 -0.02 18.05
C PHE A 220 17.93 0.58 17.26
N PHE A 221 17.39 1.69 17.74
CA PHE A 221 16.21 2.35 17.16
C PHE A 221 16.64 3.46 16.19
N SER A 222 16.94 3.09 14.95
CA SER A 222 17.28 4.07 13.91
C SER A 222 16.03 4.85 13.49
N ARG A 223 16.12 6.19 13.42
CA ARG A 223 14.99 7.05 13.00
C ARG A 223 14.80 7.14 11.48
N LYS A 224 15.82 6.81 10.68
CA LYS A 224 15.76 6.90 9.21
C LYS A 224 16.30 5.61 8.58
N GLY A 225 15.57 5.07 7.60
CA GLY A 225 16.05 4.00 6.75
C GLY A 225 16.98 4.53 5.65
N ARG A 226 18.08 3.82 5.38
CA ARG A 226 19.12 4.23 4.40
C ARG A 226 18.63 4.31 2.95
N SER A 227 17.64 3.49 2.56
CA SER A 227 16.99 3.58 1.24
C SER A 227 16.04 4.77 1.18
N SER A 228 15.11 4.86 2.14
CA SER A 228 14.10 5.92 2.18
C SER A 228 14.70 7.33 2.19
N GLN A 229 15.86 7.52 2.83
CA GLN A 229 16.54 8.81 2.81
C GLN A 229 16.91 9.26 1.39
N ILE A 230 17.44 8.35 0.56
CA ILE A 230 17.81 8.71 -0.83
C ILE A 230 16.56 8.91 -1.67
N THR A 231 15.58 8.01 -1.59
CA THR A 231 14.33 8.15 -2.36
C THR A 231 13.62 9.47 -2.03
N ASN A 232 13.53 9.82 -0.75
CA ASN A 232 12.96 11.10 -0.31
C ASN A 232 13.76 12.29 -0.85
N GLU A 233 15.09 12.24 -0.78
CA GLU A 233 15.96 13.30 -1.28
C GLU A 233 15.73 13.55 -2.78
N TRP A 234 15.68 12.50 -3.60
CA TRP A 234 15.46 12.65 -5.04
C TRP A 234 14.05 13.07 -5.42
N LEU A 235 13.03 12.59 -4.71
CA LEU A 235 11.64 13.05 -4.89
C LEU A 235 11.49 14.53 -4.52
N ASN A 236 12.14 14.98 -3.45
CA ASN A 236 12.15 16.39 -3.08
C ASN A 236 12.98 17.24 -4.05
N ARG A 237 14.10 16.73 -4.56
CA ARG A 237 14.87 17.39 -5.62
C ARG A 237 14.07 17.55 -6.90
N PHE A 238 13.27 16.54 -7.27
CA PHE A 238 12.31 16.62 -8.37
C PHE A 238 11.34 17.80 -8.17
N LEU A 239 10.72 17.90 -7.00
CA LEU A 239 9.79 19.00 -6.69
C LEU A 239 10.49 20.37 -6.71
N ALA A 240 11.69 20.44 -6.12
CA ALA A 240 12.47 21.66 -6.01
C ALA A 240 12.89 22.20 -7.39
N GLU A 241 13.20 21.32 -8.33
CA GLU A 241 13.57 21.72 -9.70
C GLU A 241 12.39 22.40 -10.42
N TYR A 242 11.16 21.93 -10.19
CA TYR A 242 9.96 22.56 -10.75
C TYR A 242 9.58 23.85 -10.05
N SER A 243 9.68 23.91 -8.72
CA SER A 243 9.25 25.07 -7.94
C SER A 243 10.27 26.20 -7.93
N GLY A 244 11.56 25.89 -8.15
CA GLY A 244 12.67 26.81 -7.94
C GLY A 244 13.06 26.99 -6.46
N PHE A 245 12.43 26.25 -5.54
CA PHE A 245 12.67 26.34 -4.10
C PHE A 245 13.00 24.96 -3.52
N GLY A 246 14.04 24.90 -2.68
CA GLY A 246 14.36 23.68 -1.94
C GLY A 246 13.20 23.26 -1.03
N THR A 247 12.92 21.95 -0.99
CA THR A 247 11.87 21.37 -0.15
C THR A 247 12.35 20.06 0.49
N GLU A 248 11.74 19.68 1.60
CA GLU A 248 11.94 18.39 2.28
C GLU A 248 10.58 17.75 2.63
N VAL A 249 9.52 18.13 1.91
CA VAL A 249 8.15 17.73 2.25
C VAL A 249 7.94 16.22 2.19
N ILE A 250 8.55 15.52 1.21
CA ILE A 250 8.38 14.08 1.03
C ILE A 250 9.26 13.33 2.03
N ALA A 251 8.62 12.61 2.94
CA ALA A 251 9.23 11.76 3.96
C ALA A 251 8.95 10.25 3.74
N THR A 252 8.12 9.89 2.77
CA THR A 252 7.52 8.55 2.63
C THR A 252 7.70 7.92 1.24
N GLY A 253 8.84 8.16 0.59
CA GLY A 253 9.16 7.67 -0.76
C GLY A 253 9.15 6.14 -0.90
N ASN A 254 9.41 5.39 0.17
CA ASN A 254 9.30 3.91 0.21
C ASN A 254 8.34 3.44 1.32
N ALA A 255 7.17 4.05 1.44
CA ALA A 255 6.18 3.66 2.45
C ALA A 255 5.47 2.36 2.05
N GLY A 256 6.04 1.22 2.46
CA GLY A 256 5.40 -0.09 2.28
C GLY A 256 4.02 -0.14 2.93
N GLU A 257 3.89 0.47 4.10
CA GLU A 257 2.60 0.76 4.72
C GLU A 257 1.99 2.07 4.23
N HIS A 258 1.00 1.96 3.37
CA HIS A 258 0.21 3.09 2.92
C HIS A 258 -1.22 2.64 2.60
N ALA A 259 -2.12 3.60 2.44
CA ALA A 259 -3.51 3.40 2.08
C ALA A 259 -3.98 4.50 1.14
N MET A 260 -5.08 4.25 0.44
CA MET A 260 -5.71 5.21 -0.44
C MET A 260 -7.20 4.93 -0.58
N THR A 261 -7.94 5.92 -1.06
CA THR A 261 -9.27 5.71 -1.64
C THR A 261 -9.16 4.79 -2.85
N LEU A 262 -10.05 3.81 -2.97
CA LEU A 262 -10.09 2.93 -4.14
C LEU A 262 -10.33 3.73 -5.43
N ASP A 263 -11.13 4.80 -5.39
CA ASP A 263 -11.33 5.71 -6.53
C ASP A 263 -10.03 6.32 -7.07
N LEU A 264 -9.04 6.55 -6.20
CA LEU A 264 -7.69 6.95 -6.62
C LEU A 264 -6.91 5.75 -7.14
N GLY A 265 -6.85 4.66 -6.37
CA GLY A 265 -6.07 3.47 -6.73
C GLY A 265 -6.45 2.90 -8.10
N LEU A 266 -7.74 2.87 -8.43
CA LEU A 266 -8.25 2.39 -9.71
C LEU A 266 -7.80 3.23 -10.92
N LYS A 267 -7.28 4.44 -10.70
CA LYS A 267 -6.76 5.35 -11.73
C LYS A 267 -5.23 5.36 -11.79
N LEU A 268 -4.55 4.85 -10.77
CA LEU A 268 -3.09 4.83 -10.72
C LEU A 268 -2.52 3.65 -11.52
N ARG A 269 -1.43 3.90 -12.23
CA ARG A 269 -0.55 2.84 -12.74
C ARG A 269 0.33 2.34 -11.59
N LEU A 270 0.66 1.06 -11.60
CA LEU A 270 1.54 0.46 -10.59
C LEU A 270 2.83 -0.05 -11.23
N ALA A 271 3.94 0.06 -10.52
CA ALA A 271 5.19 -0.57 -10.94
C ALA A 271 5.35 -1.95 -10.29
N GLY A 272 6.14 -2.82 -10.91
CA GLY A 272 6.50 -4.12 -10.35
C GLY A 272 7.49 -4.04 -9.19
N GLY A 273 7.58 -5.10 -8.39
CA GLY A 273 8.62 -5.23 -7.35
C GLY A 273 8.58 -4.13 -6.28
N PHE A 274 9.75 -3.60 -5.89
CA PHE A 274 9.91 -2.53 -4.89
C PHE A 274 9.92 -1.12 -5.50
N ALA A 275 9.71 -1.02 -6.82
CA ALA A 275 9.51 0.25 -7.49
C ALA A 275 8.11 0.81 -7.23
N VAL A 276 7.17 -0.01 -6.75
CA VAL A 276 5.75 0.35 -6.59
C VAL A 276 5.56 1.59 -5.72
N GLU A 277 6.17 1.65 -4.54
CA GLU A 277 5.95 2.77 -3.61
C GLU A 277 6.50 4.11 -4.11
N PRO A 278 7.72 4.22 -4.66
CA PRO A 278 8.18 5.47 -5.27
C PRO A 278 7.48 5.79 -6.59
N TYR A 279 7.06 4.77 -7.35
CA TYR A 279 6.36 4.98 -8.61
C TYR A 279 4.97 5.59 -8.40
N GLU A 280 4.26 5.29 -7.32
CA GLU A 280 2.99 5.94 -7.00
C GLU A 280 3.11 7.47 -6.95
N TYR A 281 4.21 8.01 -6.41
CA TYR A 281 4.48 9.45 -6.47
C TYR A 281 4.68 9.93 -7.91
N MET A 282 5.51 9.23 -8.68
CA MET A 282 5.78 9.61 -10.07
C MET A 282 4.51 9.52 -10.92
N ASP A 283 3.67 8.52 -10.71
CA ASP A 283 2.41 8.36 -11.40
C ASP A 283 1.41 9.47 -11.02
N LEU A 284 1.32 9.84 -9.74
CA LEU A 284 0.55 11.01 -9.31
C LEU A 284 1.02 12.29 -10.00
N PHE A 285 2.33 12.49 -10.14
CA PHE A 285 2.90 13.68 -10.80
C PHE A 285 2.69 13.66 -12.31
N GLU A 286 2.84 12.51 -12.95
CA GLU A 286 2.60 12.33 -14.39
C GLU A 286 1.14 12.56 -14.73
N GLN A 287 0.21 11.94 -13.98
CA GLN A 287 -1.21 11.97 -14.29
C GLN A 287 -1.91 13.23 -13.81
N PHE A 288 -1.49 13.80 -12.67
CA PHE A 288 -2.22 14.87 -11.98
C PHE A 288 -1.37 16.09 -11.64
N GLY A 289 -0.09 16.11 -12.04
CA GLY A 289 0.82 17.22 -11.80
C GLY A 289 0.62 18.45 -12.69
N GLY A 290 -0.19 18.32 -13.76
CA GLY A 290 -0.47 19.41 -14.70
C GLY A 290 0.66 19.72 -15.68
N VAL A 291 1.71 18.90 -15.72
CA VAL A 291 2.79 18.99 -16.72
C VAL A 291 2.39 18.30 -18.02
N LEU A 292 1.74 17.13 -17.91
CA LEU A 292 1.14 16.41 -19.02
C LEU A 292 -0.39 16.64 -19.02
N GLU A 293 -1.01 16.44 -20.18
CA GLU A 293 -2.47 16.47 -20.29
C GLU A 293 -3.06 15.26 -19.54
N SER A 294 -3.97 15.53 -18.60
CA SER A 294 -4.63 14.49 -17.82
C SER A 294 -5.92 14.03 -18.49
N THR A 295 -6.12 12.72 -18.57
CA THR A 295 -7.39 12.12 -19.02
C THR A 295 -8.45 12.04 -17.92
N ASN A 296 -8.11 12.42 -16.68
CA ASN A 296 -8.98 12.34 -15.51
C ASN A 296 -9.41 13.74 -15.05
N ALA A 297 -10.30 14.38 -15.83
CA ALA A 297 -10.80 15.72 -15.52
C ALA A 297 -11.48 15.81 -14.14
N ASP A 298 -12.13 14.72 -13.71
CA ASP A 298 -12.71 14.58 -12.37
C ASP A 298 -11.64 14.70 -11.27
N VAL A 299 -10.50 14.02 -11.43
CA VAL A 299 -9.39 14.10 -10.47
C VAL A 299 -8.77 15.50 -10.47
N MET A 300 -8.55 16.08 -11.66
CA MET A 300 -7.96 17.42 -11.79
C MET A 300 -8.84 18.54 -11.22
N ALA A 301 -10.17 18.37 -11.25
CA ALA A 301 -11.12 19.28 -10.64
C ALA A 301 -11.14 19.19 -9.10
N ASN A 302 -10.61 18.09 -8.55
CA ASN A 302 -10.46 17.86 -7.13
C ASN A 302 -8.98 18.03 -6.72
N SER A 303 -8.70 18.08 -5.42
CA SER A 303 -7.32 17.90 -4.95
C SER A 303 -7.05 16.43 -4.70
N VAL A 304 -5.79 16.01 -4.83
CA VAL A 304 -5.31 14.70 -4.39
C VAL A 304 -4.40 14.88 -3.17
N PRO A 305 -4.93 14.85 -1.93
CA PRO A 305 -4.13 14.96 -0.73
C PRO A 305 -3.31 13.69 -0.50
N VAL A 306 -2.00 13.86 -0.36
CA VAL A 306 -1.08 12.83 0.12
C VAL A 306 -0.68 13.19 1.55
N LEU A 307 -1.27 12.49 2.52
CA LEU A 307 -0.99 12.67 3.93
C LEU A 307 0.16 11.75 4.33
N GLN A 308 1.14 12.30 5.04
CA GLN A 308 2.27 11.55 5.55
C GLN A 308 2.20 11.56 7.06
N ILE A 309 2.10 10.38 7.68
CA ILE A 309 1.85 10.28 9.12
C ILE A 309 2.93 9.43 9.79
N GLU A 310 3.64 10.03 10.74
CA GLU A 310 4.61 9.37 11.61
C GLU A 310 3.90 8.62 12.73
N THR A 311 4.03 7.30 12.75
CA THR A 311 3.49 6.42 13.81
C THR A 311 4.21 6.62 15.14
N ARG A 312 3.67 6.09 16.24
CA ARG A 312 4.32 5.94 17.54
C ARG A 312 5.08 4.62 17.65
N ASN A 313 4.45 3.54 17.21
CA ASN A 313 5.06 2.23 17.29
C ASN A 313 6.21 2.11 16.28
N PRO A 314 7.26 1.35 16.65
CA PRO A 314 8.33 1.03 15.72
C PRO A 314 7.85 0.14 14.58
N HIS A 315 8.58 0.17 13.48
CA HIS A 315 8.46 -0.80 12.40
C HIS A 315 9.57 -1.81 12.50
N PHE A 316 9.23 -2.96 13.09
CA PHE A 316 10.15 -4.03 13.39
C PHE A 316 9.79 -5.26 12.55
N HIS A 317 10.67 -5.56 11.62
CA HIS A 317 10.53 -6.62 10.63
C HIS A 317 11.92 -7.20 10.31
N ASP A 318 11.96 -8.29 9.55
CA ASP A 318 13.21 -8.98 9.23
C ASP A 318 14.19 -8.12 8.45
N ASN A 319 15.48 -8.27 8.77
CA ASN A 319 16.55 -7.59 8.05
C ASN A 319 16.92 -8.38 6.79
N LYS A 320 16.41 -7.93 5.63
CA LYS A 320 16.64 -8.56 4.31
C LYS A 320 18.04 -8.29 3.69
N GLY A 321 18.97 -7.70 4.45
CA GLY A 321 20.38 -7.51 4.04
C GLY A 321 20.65 -6.23 3.24
N GLU A 322 21.94 -5.92 3.00
CA GLU A 322 22.36 -4.70 2.30
C GLU A 322 22.06 -4.70 0.80
N GLU A 323 22.22 -5.84 0.14
CA GLU A 323 21.95 -5.99 -1.29
C GLU A 323 20.48 -5.67 -1.61
N HIS A 324 19.56 -6.15 -0.77
CA HIS A 324 18.15 -5.82 -0.85
C HIS A 324 17.90 -4.32 -0.72
N VAL A 325 18.53 -3.66 0.26
CA VAL A 325 18.41 -2.21 0.49
C VAL A 325 18.96 -1.41 -0.70
N GLN A 326 20.06 -1.85 -1.31
CA GLN A 326 20.61 -1.22 -2.50
C GLN A 326 19.70 -1.41 -3.71
N GLY A 327 19.16 -2.63 -3.91
CA GLY A 327 18.20 -2.92 -4.98
C GLY A 327 16.97 -2.03 -4.91
N MET A 328 16.37 -1.88 -3.72
CA MET A 328 15.22 -0.97 -3.50
C MET A 328 15.55 0.48 -3.87
N ARG A 329 16.73 0.97 -3.46
CA ARG A 329 17.18 2.33 -3.79
C ARG A 329 17.29 2.50 -5.30
N MET A 330 17.89 1.54 -6.00
CA MET A 330 18.09 1.66 -7.45
C MET A 330 16.75 1.62 -8.19
N GLN A 331 15.83 0.74 -7.81
CA GLN A 331 14.49 0.70 -8.39
C GLN A 331 13.73 2.03 -8.23
N ALA A 332 13.90 2.70 -7.08
CA ALA A 332 13.34 4.04 -6.89
C ALA A 332 13.92 5.07 -7.87
N LEU A 333 15.24 5.07 -8.07
CA LEU A 333 15.87 6.00 -9.01
C LEU A 333 15.53 5.69 -10.47
N ASN A 334 15.34 4.42 -10.81
CA ASN A 334 14.91 3.98 -12.13
C ASN A 334 13.59 4.64 -12.53
N VAL A 335 12.59 4.63 -11.65
CA VAL A 335 11.28 5.22 -11.94
C VAL A 335 11.31 6.75 -12.03
N LEU A 336 12.12 7.40 -11.19
CA LEU A 336 12.33 8.85 -11.31
C LEU A 336 13.02 9.21 -12.64
N TYR A 337 14.09 8.50 -13.01
CA TYR A 337 14.84 8.77 -14.24
C TYR A 337 13.97 8.59 -15.49
N HIS A 338 13.20 7.50 -15.55
CA HIS A 338 12.39 7.15 -16.72
C HIS A 338 11.10 7.94 -16.85
N SER A 339 10.69 8.68 -15.81
CA SER A 339 9.48 9.48 -15.88
C SER A 339 9.56 10.58 -16.94
N PRO A 340 8.51 10.77 -17.77
CA PRO A 340 8.43 11.84 -18.76
C PRO A 340 8.38 13.24 -18.12
N VAL A 341 7.95 13.36 -16.86
CA VAL A 341 7.91 14.65 -16.16
C VAL A 341 9.20 14.95 -15.40
N THR A 342 10.19 14.07 -15.37
CA THR A 342 11.47 14.39 -14.72
C THR A 342 12.30 15.32 -15.60
N LEU A 343 12.69 16.47 -15.07
CA LEU A 343 13.46 17.47 -15.80
C LEU A 343 14.87 16.97 -16.13
N PRO A 344 15.47 17.36 -17.28
CA PRO A 344 16.78 16.88 -17.72
C PRO A 344 17.89 17.02 -16.68
N ALA A 345 17.89 18.13 -15.91
CA ALA A 345 18.87 18.36 -14.86
C ALA A 345 18.80 17.31 -13.74
N VAL A 346 17.58 16.88 -13.36
CA VAL A 346 17.39 15.83 -12.35
C VAL A 346 17.81 14.48 -12.92
N LYS A 347 17.47 14.17 -14.19
CA LYS A 347 17.91 12.91 -14.84
C LYS A 347 19.43 12.79 -14.88
N GLN A 348 20.11 13.85 -15.27
CA GLN A 348 21.56 13.89 -15.34
C GLN A 348 22.19 13.66 -13.97
N ALA A 349 21.67 14.32 -12.93
CA ALA A 349 22.16 14.13 -11.58
C ALA A 349 21.90 12.72 -11.02
N ILE A 350 20.79 12.08 -11.38
CA ILE A 350 20.52 10.67 -11.03
C ILE A 350 21.59 9.76 -11.67
N LEU A 351 21.91 9.97 -12.95
CA LEU A 351 22.95 9.19 -13.64
C LEU A 351 24.31 9.33 -12.95
N GLU A 352 24.72 10.56 -12.67
CA GLU A 352 25.99 10.85 -11.97
C GLU A 352 26.05 10.14 -10.63
N PHE A 353 24.99 10.26 -9.83
CA PHE A 353 24.88 9.58 -8.54
C PHE A 353 24.95 8.05 -8.68
N MET A 354 24.23 7.45 -9.62
CA MET A 354 24.24 6.00 -9.81
C MET A 354 25.59 5.48 -10.29
N ILE A 355 26.32 6.25 -11.11
CA ILE A 355 27.69 5.93 -11.53
C ILE A 355 28.66 6.04 -10.34
N GLU A 356 28.58 7.09 -9.55
CA GLU A 356 29.42 7.29 -8.35
C GLU A 356 29.21 6.19 -7.30
N GLN A 357 27.97 5.70 -7.17
CA GLN A 357 27.67 4.57 -6.28
C GLN A 357 28.04 3.20 -6.89
N GLY A 358 28.58 3.15 -8.11
CA GLY A 358 28.93 1.91 -8.80
C GLY A 358 27.73 1.07 -9.23
N ALA A 359 26.52 1.65 -9.24
CA ALA A 359 25.30 0.98 -9.66
C ALA A 359 25.14 0.97 -11.19
N LEU A 360 25.79 1.90 -11.89
CA LEU A 360 25.85 1.99 -13.35
C LEU A 360 27.28 2.23 -13.84
N GLY A 361 27.60 1.70 -15.02
CA GLY A 361 28.80 2.06 -15.76
C GLY A 361 28.64 3.38 -16.52
N PRO A 362 29.74 4.07 -16.87
CA PRO A 362 29.69 5.27 -17.69
C PRO A 362 28.97 5.03 -19.03
N GLY A 363 28.01 5.89 -19.38
CA GLY A 363 27.22 5.79 -20.61
C GLY A 363 26.08 4.76 -20.57
N GLN A 364 25.87 4.09 -19.44
CA GLN A 364 24.69 3.23 -19.23
C GLN A 364 23.49 4.05 -18.75
N GLU A 365 22.30 3.59 -19.11
CA GLU A 365 21.05 4.10 -18.57
C GLU A 365 20.52 3.16 -17.46
N PRO A 366 19.83 3.71 -16.44
CA PRO A 366 19.12 2.90 -15.46
C PRO A 366 18.10 1.97 -16.16
N PRO A 367 17.88 0.74 -15.67
CA PRO A 367 16.87 -0.14 -16.26
C PRO A 367 15.48 0.48 -16.11
N ARG A 368 14.61 0.24 -17.09
CA ARG A 368 13.22 0.70 -17.04
C ARG A 368 12.38 -0.31 -16.27
N GLU A 369 11.75 0.15 -15.20
CA GLU A 369 10.83 -0.67 -14.42
C GLU A 369 9.57 -0.99 -15.22
N ARG A 370 9.02 -2.17 -14.96
CA ARG A 370 7.74 -2.56 -15.54
C ARG A 370 6.62 -1.81 -14.84
N THR A 371 5.72 -1.25 -15.64
CA THR A 371 4.53 -0.58 -15.16
C THR A 371 3.29 -1.25 -15.75
N TYR A 372 2.23 -1.29 -14.96
CA TYR A 372 0.95 -1.90 -15.29
C TYR A 372 -0.12 -0.81 -15.41
N PRO A 373 -1.09 -0.95 -16.33
CA PRO A 373 -2.18 0.00 -16.42
C PRO A 373 -3.05 -0.05 -15.17
N PRO A 374 -3.89 0.97 -14.96
CA PRO A 374 -4.71 1.04 -13.77
C PRO A 374 -5.67 -0.14 -13.65
N VAL A 375 -5.89 -0.60 -12.40
CA VAL A 375 -6.84 -1.68 -12.09
C VAL A 375 -8.26 -1.34 -12.58
N GLY A 376 -8.62 -0.06 -12.65
CA GLY A 376 -9.91 0.38 -13.21
C GLY A 376 -10.11 0.08 -14.70
N THR A 377 -9.10 -0.41 -15.40
CA THR A 377 -9.21 -0.87 -16.80
C THR A 377 -9.71 -2.31 -16.94
N LEU A 378 -9.67 -3.09 -15.84
CA LEU A 378 -10.08 -4.48 -15.80
C LEU A 378 -11.59 -4.65 -15.91
N ASP A 379 -12.03 -5.73 -16.54
CA ASP A 379 -13.38 -6.25 -16.36
C ASP A 379 -13.46 -7.02 -15.05
N LEU A 380 -13.93 -6.36 -13.97
CA LEU A 380 -13.97 -6.93 -12.62
C LEU A 380 -15.00 -8.07 -12.48
N ASP A 381 -16.08 -8.03 -13.26
CA ASP A 381 -17.07 -9.09 -13.28
C ASP A 381 -16.47 -10.37 -13.85
N LEU A 382 -15.78 -10.26 -15.00
CA LEU A 382 -15.09 -11.36 -15.64
C LEU A 382 -13.88 -11.85 -14.82
N LEU A 383 -13.15 -10.93 -14.19
CA LEU A 383 -12.05 -11.27 -13.30
C LEU A 383 -12.53 -12.20 -12.19
N TYR A 384 -13.60 -11.84 -11.50
CA TYR A 384 -14.14 -12.65 -10.42
C TYR A 384 -14.67 -13.99 -10.92
N ASP A 385 -15.42 -14.04 -12.02
CA ASP A 385 -15.93 -15.31 -12.56
C ASP A 385 -14.79 -16.27 -12.92
N ALA A 386 -13.72 -15.76 -13.54
CA ALA A 386 -12.56 -16.56 -13.88
C ALA A 386 -11.77 -17.00 -12.63
N LEU A 387 -11.65 -16.15 -11.61
CA LEU A 387 -11.03 -16.54 -10.33
C LEU A 387 -11.83 -17.66 -9.64
N ASP A 388 -13.14 -17.50 -9.52
CA ASP A 388 -14.03 -18.47 -8.85
C ASP A 388 -14.05 -19.82 -9.58
N ALA A 389 -13.97 -19.80 -10.91
CA ALA A 389 -13.98 -21.01 -11.73
C ALA A 389 -12.62 -21.72 -11.80
N GLU A 390 -11.51 -20.97 -11.93
CA GLU A 390 -10.22 -21.54 -12.36
C GLU A 390 -9.09 -21.41 -11.32
N ALA A 391 -9.15 -20.46 -10.38
CA ALA A 391 -8.07 -20.22 -9.41
C ALA A 391 -8.21 -21.12 -8.18
N LEU A 392 -7.47 -22.23 -8.17
CA LEU A 392 -7.50 -23.22 -7.08
C LEU A 392 -7.03 -22.65 -5.72
N SER A 393 -6.24 -21.58 -5.75
CA SER A 393 -5.80 -20.84 -4.56
C SER A 393 -6.76 -19.72 -4.15
N PHE A 394 -7.79 -19.41 -4.92
CA PHE A 394 -8.73 -18.37 -4.53
C PHE A 394 -9.67 -18.91 -3.46
N ARG A 395 -9.55 -18.41 -2.22
CA ARG A 395 -10.39 -18.81 -1.08
C ARG A 395 -11.04 -17.60 -0.46
N GLN A 396 -12.25 -17.82 0.06
CA GLN A 396 -13.04 -16.81 0.75
C GLN A 396 -13.45 -17.32 2.15
N PRO A 397 -12.52 -17.43 3.11
CA PRO A 397 -12.88 -17.88 4.46
C PRO A 397 -13.95 -16.98 5.09
N ASP A 398 -15.00 -17.60 5.63
CA ASP A 398 -16.08 -16.93 6.35
C ASP A 398 -16.24 -17.54 7.75
N GLY A 399 -15.75 -16.79 8.74
CA GLY A 399 -15.82 -17.17 10.14
C GLY A 399 -17.26 -17.25 10.69
N LEU A 400 -18.18 -16.45 10.19
CA LEU A 400 -19.58 -16.46 10.65
C LEU A 400 -20.28 -17.74 10.20
N ALA A 401 -20.10 -18.13 8.93
CA ALA A 401 -20.60 -19.40 8.42
C ALA A 401 -20.09 -20.59 9.25
N SER A 402 -18.80 -20.55 9.64
CA SER A 402 -18.18 -21.62 10.43
C SER A 402 -18.72 -21.76 11.86
N THR A 403 -19.41 -20.74 12.38
CA THR A 403 -20.04 -20.72 13.71
C THR A 403 -21.55 -20.97 13.66
N GLY A 404 -22.09 -21.32 12.49
CA GLY A 404 -23.53 -21.55 12.28
C GLY A 404 -24.36 -20.27 12.18
N LEU A 405 -23.71 -19.11 12.11
CA LEU A 405 -24.36 -17.83 11.81
C LEU A 405 -24.58 -17.69 10.30
N LYS A 406 -25.45 -16.75 9.91
CA LYS A 406 -25.71 -16.47 8.50
C LYS A 406 -24.39 -16.08 7.81
N PRO A 407 -24.00 -16.78 6.72
CA PRO A 407 -22.81 -16.43 5.97
C PRO A 407 -22.85 -14.97 5.50
N ALA A 408 -21.69 -14.34 5.52
CA ALA A 408 -21.42 -13.01 4.98
C ALA A 408 -20.13 -13.11 4.15
N PRO A 409 -20.23 -13.67 2.92
CA PRO A 409 -19.06 -13.80 2.05
C PRO A 409 -18.43 -12.42 1.82
N PRO A 410 -17.09 -12.35 1.69
CA PRO A 410 -16.36 -11.09 1.61
C PRO A 410 -16.69 -10.27 0.34
N ILE A 411 -17.15 -10.95 -0.71
CA ILE A 411 -17.56 -10.38 -1.99
C ILE A 411 -19.06 -10.66 -2.19
N ASP A 412 -19.83 -9.58 -2.40
CA ASP A 412 -21.20 -9.66 -2.91
C ASP A 412 -21.17 -9.47 -4.43
N ARG A 413 -21.52 -10.51 -5.19
CA ARG A 413 -21.54 -10.49 -6.66
C ARG A 413 -22.40 -9.34 -7.21
N ALA A 414 -23.47 -8.97 -6.51
CA ALA A 414 -24.34 -7.86 -6.93
C ALA A 414 -23.69 -6.48 -6.75
N ALA A 415 -22.65 -6.39 -5.93
CA ALA A 415 -21.92 -5.16 -5.63
C ALA A 415 -20.65 -4.96 -6.47
N ILE A 416 -20.27 -5.94 -7.31
CA ILE A 416 -19.10 -5.80 -8.18
C ILE A 416 -19.38 -4.70 -9.22
N PRO A 417 -18.49 -3.70 -9.36
CA PRO A 417 -18.64 -2.66 -10.37
C PRO A 417 -18.61 -3.26 -11.77
N ARG A 418 -19.70 -3.06 -12.52
CA ARG A 418 -19.79 -3.50 -13.92
C ARG A 418 -19.18 -2.46 -14.83
N ARG A 419 -18.46 -2.91 -15.85
CA ARG A 419 -18.05 -2.03 -16.94
C ARG A 419 -19.30 -1.48 -17.63
N ALA A 420 -19.40 -0.16 -17.74
CA ALA A 420 -20.41 0.44 -18.60
C ALA A 420 -20.15 -0.06 -20.04
N ALA A 421 -21.19 -0.62 -20.67
CA ALA A 421 -21.14 -1.23 -21.99
C ALA A 421 -20.76 -0.22 -23.09
#